data_AF-A0A821YYR0-F1
#
_entry.id   AF-A0A821YYR0-F1
#
_cell.length_a   1.000
_cell.length_b   1.000
_cell.length_c   1.000
_cell.angle_alpha   90.00
_cell.angle_beta   90.00
_cell.angle_gamma   90.00
#
_symmetry.space_group_name_H-M   'P 1'
#
loop_
_entity.id
_entity.type
_entity.pdbx_description
1 polymer ?
#
loop_
_entity_poly.entity_id
_entity_poly.type
_entity_poly.pdbx_seq_one_letter_code
_entity_poly.pdbx_strand_id
1 'polypeptide(L)'
;YFVCCKFLGDDSDIYRQYFLSFCALAALLAALVSTGIGLFIGFHGDTKRRVIPSIVVLIIMFILQVLFAVFDARDSSGVFLCITILNIVVIGAFIGLYLSSIAGIVAYFPDRYVNALVIGTRLFRFYHTSIKIDLLHTTKGHLLHIPYGNVLKQIWLQCLSIWLHYLSTVTLFPSILIQVQSVTPNFFHTNLQFVDAVVLINFALFNLLGNFLAGCVKKPYSRWVSFLVFIRAIIVLITFLFVNFEPDSRHNVPILIRDDYVFMSLVIIFGFTHGYLNSMLQMLTTKSVEPYLSATTAVLLQLFIFAGCFFGIIGSFVYHFIATLF
;
A
#
# COMPACT_ATOMS: atom_id res chain seq x y z
N TYR A 1 -3.60 -0.68 -22.29
CA TYR A 1 -2.64 -0.79 -23.41
C TYR A 1 -2.01 -2.19 -23.50
N PHE A 2 -1.27 -2.67 -22.49
CA PHE A 2 -0.59 -3.99 -22.54
C PHE A 2 -1.53 -5.19 -22.74
N VAL A 3 -2.65 -5.22 -22.01
CA VAL A 3 -3.71 -6.25 -22.14
C VAL A 3 -4.45 -6.12 -23.48
N CYS A 4 -4.69 -4.89 -23.95
CA CYS A 4 -5.40 -4.63 -25.20
C CYS A 4 -4.60 -5.03 -26.44
N CYS A 5 -3.27 -4.89 -26.43
CA CYS A 5 -2.44 -5.18 -27.60
C CYS A 5 -2.09 -6.67 -27.76
N LYS A 6 -2.02 -7.46 -26.67
CA LYS A 6 -1.49 -8.84 -26.72
C LYS A 6 -2.57 -9.93 -26.84
N PHE A 7 -3.81 -9.65 -26.48
CA PHE A 7 -4.89 -10.65 -26.44
C PHE A 7 -5.87 -10.59 -27.63
N LEU A 8 -5.53 -9.92 -28.73
CA LEU A 8 -6.41 -9.50 -29.85
C LEU A 8 -7.25 -10.58 -30.59
N GLY A 9 -7.35 -11.83 -30.13
CA GLY A 9 -7.92 -12.91 -30.92
C GLY A 9 -8.86 -13.92 -30.25
N ASP A 10 -9.37 -13.70 -29.03
CA ASP A 10 -10.35 -14.66 -28.48
C ASP A 10 -11.33 -14.04 -27.46
N ASP A 11 -12.58 -14.50 -27.51
CA ASP A 11 -13.81 -14.04 -26.83
C ASP A 11 -13.76 -14.08 -25.28
N SER A 12 -12.79 -13.40 -24.68
CA SER A 12 -12.53 -13.45 -23.25
C SER A 12 -12.39 -12.06 -22.62
N ASP A 13 -13.35 -11.18 -22.89
CA ASP A 13 -13.44 -9.84 -22.30
C ASP A 13 -13.38 -9.86 -20.76
N ILE A 14 -13.90 -10.93 -20.14
CA ILE A 14 -13.83 -11.17 -18.70
C ILE A 14 -12.37 -11.31 -18.23
N TYR A 15 -11.55 -12.10 -18.92
CA TYR A 15 -10.16 -12.31 -18.50
C TYR A 15 -9.35 -11.02 -18.59
N ARG A 16 -9.57 -10.22 -19.63
CA ARG A 16 -8.89 -8.93 -19.82
C ARG A 16 -9.24 -7.92 -18.72
N GLN A 17 -10.52 -7.89 -18.32
CA GLN A 17 -11.01 -6.94 -17.31
C GLN A 17 -10.49 -7.25 -15.90
N TYR A 18 -10.36 -8.54 -15.54
CA TYR A 18 -9.93 -8.95 -14.20
C TYR A 18 -8.44 -9.28 -14.07
N PHE A 19 -7.69 -9.41 -15.17
CA PHE A 19 -6.28 -9.79 -15.18
C PHE A 19 -5.40 -8.94 -14.25
N LEU A 20 -5.53 -7.61 -14.31
CA LEU A 20 -4.74 -6.70 -13.49
C LEU A 20 -5.01 -6.91 -11.99
N SER A 21 -6.27 -7.11 -11.61
CA SER A 21 -6.67 -7.39 -10.24
C SER A 21 -6.16 -8.76 -9.76
N PHE A 22 -6.19 -9.78 -10.62
CA PHE A 22 -5.62 -11.10 -10.28
C PHE A 22 -4.10 -11.05 -10.10
N CYS A 23 -3.37 -10.36 -10.97
CA CYS A 23 -1.93 -10.15 -10.81
C CYS A 23 -1.60 -9.42 -9.51
N ALA A 24 -2.37 -8.37 -9.18
CA ALA A 24 -2.20 -7.63 -7.93
C ALA A 24 -2.49 -8.48 -6.69
N LEU A 25 -3.58 -9.27 -6.71
CA LEU A 25 -3.92 -10.21 -5.63
C LEU A 25 -2.81 -11.26 -5.43
N ALA A 26 -2.30 -11.83 -6.51
CA ALA A 26 -1.21 -12.81 -6.45
C ALA A 26 0.07 -12.22 -5.84
N ALA A 27 0.47 -11.01 -6.27
CA ALA A 27 1.62 -10.31 -5.72
C ALA A 27 1.45 -9.99 -4.23
N LEU A 28 0.28 -9.49 -3.82
CA LEU A 28 -0.02 -9.13 -2.43
C LEU A 28 -0.10 -10.37 -1.54
N LEU A 29 -0.68 -11.46 -2.02
CA LEU A 29 -0.69 -12.73 -1.30
C LEU A 29 0.73 -13.23 -1.07
N ALA A 30 1.58 -13.18 -2.09
CA ALA A 30 2.99 -13.54 -1.97
C ALA A 30 3.73 -12.65 -0.95
N ALA A 31 3.47 -11.34 -0.97
CA ALA A 31 4.04 -10.39 0.00
C ALA A 31 3.56 -10.65 1.44
N LEU A 32 2.27 -10.99 1.61
CA LEU A 32 1.67 -11.33 2.89
C LEU A 32 2.29 -12.60 3.47
N VAL A 33 2.37 -13.65 2.67
CA VAL A 33 2.95 -14.95 3.05
C VAL A 33 4.44 -14.79 3.37
N SER A 34 5.21 -14.09 2.54
CA SER A 34 6.64 -13.90 2.78
C SER A 34 6.93 -13.07 4.04
N THR A 35 6.10 -12.06 4.30
CA THR A 35 6.19 -11.25 5.53
C THR A 35 5.85 -12.08 6.77
N GLY A 36 4.79 -12.90 6.69
CA GLY A 36 4.40 -13.80 7.78
C GLY A 36 5.47 -14.84 8.09
N ILE A 37 5.98 -15.53 7.06
CA ILE A 37 7.11 -16.46 7.19
C ILE A 37 8.34 -15.74 7.77
N GLY A 38 8.64 -14.54 7.28
CA GLY A 38 9.78 -13.74 7.75
C GLY A 38 9.68 -13.30 9.22
N LEU A 39 8.47 -13.26 9.80
CA LEU A 39 8.21 -12.98 11.21
C LEU A 39 8.43 -14.23 12.09
N PHE A 40 7.99 -15.41 11.64
CA PHE A 40 8.12 -16.66 12.42
C PHE A 40 9.49 -17.33 12.29
N ILE A 41 10.08 -17.33 11.08
CA ILE A 41 11.43 -17.89 10.89
C ILE A 41 12.45 -17.08 11.68
N GLY A 42 12.12 -15.82 12.02
CA GLY A 42 12.95 -14.96 12.83
C GLY A 42 14.36 -15.04 12.29
N PHE A 43 14.64 -14.43 11.13
CA PHE A 43 16.01 -14.31 10.67
C PHE A 43 16.77 -13.50 11.73
N HIS A 44 17.30 -14.19 12.75
CA HIS A 44 18.15 -13.74 13.84
C HIS A 44 19.53 -13.32 13.29
N GLY A 45 19.62 -13.10 11.98
CA GLY A 45 20.80 -12.62 11.29
C GLY A 45 20.73 -11.11 11.06
N ASP A 46 21.89 -10.55 10.80
CA ASP A 46 22.09 -9.17 10.38
C ASP A 46 21.03 -8.71 9.37
N THR A 47 20.30 -7.64 9.67
CA THR A 47 19.26 -7.10 8.77
C THR A 47 19.81 -6.79 7.38
N LYS A 48 21.12 -6.48 7.29
CA LYS A 48 21.87 -6.30 6.03
C LYS A 48 21.85 -7.53 5.12
N ARG A 49 21.90 -8.74 5.71
CA ARG A 49 21.83 -10.02 4.98
C ARG A 49 20.44 -10.33 4.42
N ARG A 50 19.40 -9.55 4.78
CA ARG A 50 18.05 -9.68 4.22
C ARG A 50 17.74 -8.60 3.18
N VAL A 51 18.12 -7.35 3.48
CA VAL A 51 17.78 -6.19 2.62
C VAL A 51 18.53 -6.23 1.30
N ILE A 52 19.85 -6.45 1.32
CA ILE A 52 20.69 -6.43 0.11
C ILE A 52 20.27 -7.49 -0.92
N PRO A 53 20.14 -8.79 -0.57
CA PRO A 53 19.71 -9.78 -1.55
C PRO A 53 18.28 -9.53 -2.04
N SER A 54 17.39 -8.99 -1.20
CA SER A 54 16.04 -8.63 -1.65
C SER A 54 16.08 -7.56 -2.75
N ILE A 55 16.88 -6.51 -2.59
CA ILE A 55 17.04 -5.46 -3.62
C ILE A 55 17.62 -6.06 -4.91
N VAL A 56 18.65 -6.89 -4.81
CA VAL A 56 19.29 -7.51 -5.99
C VAL A 56 18.28 -8.36 -6.76
N VAL A 57 17.50 -9.21 -6.08
CA VAL A 57 16.48 -10.03 -6.73
C VAL A 57 15.38 -9.16 -7.34
N LEU A 58 14.94 -8.11 -6.66
CA LEU A 58 13.93 -7.19 -7.20
C LEU A 58 14.40 -6.51 -8.50
N ILE A 59 15.66 -6.07 -8.57
CA ILE A 59 16.22 -5.48 -9.79
C ILE A 59 16.25 -6.51 -10.92
N ILE A 60 16.73 -7.73 -10.66
CA ILE A 60 16.80 -8.79 -11.67
C ILE A 60 15.40 -9.14 -12.19
N MET A 61 14.43 -9.33 -11.29
CA MET A 61 13.06 -9.69 -11.67
C MET A 61 12.34 -8.55 -12.40
N PHE A 62 12.65 -7.29 -12.07
CA PHE A 62 12.14 -6.13 -12.81
C PHE A 62 12.71 -6.06 -14.23
N ILE A 63 14.01 -6.32 -14.41
CA ILE A 63 14.61 -6.41 -15.75
C ILE A 63 13.96 -7.55 -16.55
N LEU A 64 13.79 -8.73 -15.94
CA LEU A 64 13.08 -9.86 -16.57
C LEU A 64 11.64 -9.47 -16.96
N GLN A 65 10.93 -8.72 -16.12
CA GLN A 65 9.57 -8.26 -16.42
C GLN A 65 9.54 -7.38 -17.67
N VAL A 66 10.49 -6.45 -17.80
CA VAL A 66 10.58 -5.57 -18.99
C VAL A 66 10.98 -6.37 -20.23
N LEU A 67 11.94 -7.29 -20.12
CA LEU A 67 12.36 -8.13 -21.24
C LEU A 67 11.21 -9.01 -21.75
N PHE A 68 10.47 -9.66 -20.85
CA PHE A 68 9.30 -10.44 -21.23
C PHE A 68 8.17 -9.56 -21.78
N ALA A 69 8.04 -8.32 -21.29
CA ALA A 69 7.02 -7.41 -21.80
C ALA A 69 7.22 -7.04 -23.28
N VAL A 70 8.48 -6.94 -23.71
CA VAL A 70 8.85 -6.60 -25.09
C VAL A 70 8.83 -7.81 -26.03
N PHE A 71 8.95 -9.03 -25.51
CA PHE A 71 8.97 -10.24 -26.33
C PHE A 71 7.58 -10.59 -26.90
N ASP A 72 7.48 -10.65 -28.23
CA ASP A 72 6.23 -10.88 -28.97
C ASP A 72 5.90 -12.39 -28.96
N ALA A 73 5.12 -12.83 -27.98
CA ALA A 73 4.74 -14.23 -27.77
C ALA A 73 3.37 -14.54 -28.39
N ARG A 74 3.22 -14.35 -29.72
CA ARG A 74 1.95 -14.59 -30.43
C ARG A 74 1.53 -16.07 -30.46
N ASP A 75 2.48 -17.00 -30.45
CA ASP A 75 2.21 -18.42 -30.68
C ASP A 75 1.96 -19.25 -29.40
N SER A 76 2.15 -18.67 -28.20
CA SER A 76 1.92 -19.38 -26.92
C SER A 76 1.49 -18.43 -25.77
N SER A 77 0.36 -17.75 -25.98
CA SER A 77 -0.21 -16.77 -25.03
C SER A 77 -0.34 -17.30 -23.59
N GLY A 78 -0.68 -18.57 -23.41
CA GLY A 78 -0.83 -19.21 -22.08
C GLY A 78 0.51 -19.39 -21.33
N VAL A 79 1.58 -19.78 -22.03
CA VAL A 79 2.92 -19.93 -21.42
C VAL A 79 3.46 -18.58 -20.98
N PHE A 80 3.27 -17.56 -21.83
CA PHE A 80 3.63 -16.18 -21.51
C PHE A 80 2.90 -15.65 -20.26
N LEU A 81 1.60 -15.95 -20.15
CA LEU A 81 0.78 -15.58 -18.99
C LEU A 81 1.32 -16.21 -17.70
N CYS A 82 1.59 -17.52 -17.72
CA CYS A 82 2.08 -18.27 -16.57
C CYS A 82 3.44 -17.73 -16.08
N ILE A 83 4.38 -17.48 -17.00
CA ILE A 83 5.69 -16.90 -16.67
C ILE A 83 5.53 -15.50 -16.06
N THR A 84 4.64 -14.68 -16.61
CA THR A 84 4.39 -13.31 -16.11
C THR A 84 3.80 -13.34 -14.69
N ILE A 85 2.82 -14.21 -14.43
CA ILE A 85 2.23 -14.37 -13.10
C ILE A 85 3.28 -14.86 -12.10
N LEU A 86 4.10 -15.86 -12.49
CA LEU A 86 5.19 -16.37 -11.65
C LEU A 86 6.19 -15.26 -11.31
N ASN A 87 6.59 -14.44 -12.29
CA ASN A 87 7.49 -13.31 -12.07
C ASN A 87 6.88 -12.30 -11.08
N ILE A 88 5.62 -11.92 -11.28
CA ILE A 88 4.91 -10.99 -10.39
C ILE A 88 4.79 -11.55 -8.95
N VAL A 89 4.57 -12.85 -8.80
CA VAL A 89 4.54 -13.52 -7.48
C VAL A 89 5.90 -13.47 -6.80
N VAL A 90 7.00 -13.73 -7.52
CA VAL A 90 8.36 -13.61 -6.97
C VAL A 90 8.65 -12.17 -6.57
N ILE A 91 8.32 -11.19 -7.43
CA ILE A 91 8.44 -9.76 -7.12
C ILE A 91 7.66 -9.43 -5.85
N GLY A 92 6.40 -9.86 -5.74
CA GLY A 92 5.56 -9.65 -4.56
C GLY A 92 6.17 -10.21 -3.28
N ALA A 93 6.68 -11.45 -3.31
CA ALA A 93 7.33 -12.07 -2.17
C ALA A 93 8.55 -11.26 -1.68
N PHE A 94 9.42 -10.84 -2.59
CA PHE A 94 10.61 -10.05 -2.23
C PHE A 94 10.29 -8.60 -1.84
N ILE A 95 9.23 -8.00 -2.41
CA ILE A 95 8.70 -6.71 -1.94
C ILE A 95 8.24 -6.83 -0.49
N GLY A 96 7.53 -7.91 -0.13
CA GLY A 96 7.11 -8.17 1.25
C GLY A 96 8.30 -8.26 2.21
N LEU A 97 9.33 -9.03 1.86
CA LEU A 97 10.56 -9.15 2.65
C LEU A 97 11.33 -7.84 2.77
N TYR A 98 11.40 -7.07 1.69
CA TYR A 98 12.08 -5.79 1.64
C TYR A 98 11.37 -4.74 2.52
N LEU A 99 10.07 -4.54 2.31
CA LEU A 99 9.30 -3.53 3.04
C LEU A 99 9.20 -3.87 4.53
N SER A 100 9.03 -5.13 4.90
CA SER A 100 9.03 -5.54 6.31
C SER A 100 10.40 -5.31 6.98
N SER A 101 11.49 -5.61 6.29
CA SER A 101 12.84 -5.38 6.82
C SER A 101 13.15 -3.89 7.00
N ILE A 102 12.73 -3.06 6.04
CA ILE A 102 12.88 -1.60 6.15
C ILE A 102 12.02 -1.06 7.28
N ALA A 103 10.76 -1.49 7.39
CA ALA A 103 9.89 -1.07 8.48
C ALA A 103 10.52 -1.39 9.84
N GLY A 104 11.10 -2.59 10.00
CA GLY A 104 11.85 -2.98 11.19
C GLY A 104 13.05 -2.08 11.50
N ILE A 105 13.83 -1.70 10.48
CA ILE A 105 14.96 -0.76 10.63
C ILE A 105 14.46 0.64 11.04
N VAL A 106 13.44 1.15 10.34
CA VAL A 106 12.84 2.47 10.55
C VAL A 106 12.30 2.61 11.97
N ALA A 107 11.80 1.52 12.56
CA ALA A 107 11.25 1.49 13.91
C ALA A 107 12.28 1.83 15.01
N TYR A 108 13.58 1.64 14.75
CA TYR A 108 14.65 2.04 15.67
C TYR A 108 15.00 3.53 15.59
N PHE A 109 14.58 4.22 14.52
CA PHE A 109 14.88 5.64 14.37
C PHE A 109 13.92 6.51 15.20
N PRO A 110 14.44 7.56 15.86
CA PRO A 110 13.57 8.56 16.45
C PRO A 110 12.72 9.26 15.37
N ASP A 111 11.53 9.71 15.74
CA ASP A 111 10.46 10.18 14.84
C ASP A 111 10.91 11.31 13.91
N ARG A 112 11.83 12.14 14.40
CA ARG A 112 12.37 13.28 13.67
C ARG A 112 13.20 12.84 12.45
N TYR A 113 13.66 11.59 12.42
CA TYR A 113 14.59 11.06 11.42
C TYR A 113 13.92 10.15 10.38
N VAL A 114 12.74 9.59 10.66
CA VAL A 114 11.96 8.81 9.67
C VAL A 114 11.66 9.65 8.43
N ASN A 115 11.37 10.93 8.62
CA ASN A 115 11.07 11.85 7.50
C ASN A 115 12.33 12.30 6.75
N ALA A 116 13.48 12.36 7.42
CA ALA A 116 14.75 12.66 6.77
C ALA A 116 15.19 11.52 5.84
N LEU A 117 14.83 10.27 6.15
CA LEU A 117 15.04 9.11 5.28
C LEU A 117 14.23 9.22 3.98
N VAL A 118 13.01 9.76 4.05
CA VAL A 118 12.14 10.02 2.89
C VAL A 118 12.70 11.15 2.01
N ILE A 119 13.43 12.11 2.58
CA ILE A 119 13.90 13.32 1.88
C ILE A 119 15.33 13.17 1.31
N GLY A 120 16.02 12.05 1.54
CA GLY A 120 17.20 11.66 0.76
C GLY A 120 18.39 12.64 0.82
N THR A 121 18.68 13.28 1.96
CA THR A 121 19.80 14.23 2.08
C THR A 121 20.97 13.69 2.94
N ARG A 122 22.16 14.30 2.76
CA ARG A 122 23.49 13.95 3.31
C ARG A 122 23.61 13.75 4.83
N LEU A 123 22.53 13.93 5.60
CA LEU A 123 22.46 13.74 7.05
C LEU A 123 22.68 12.28 7.49
N PHE A 124 22.40 11.29 6.62
CA PHE A 124 22.56 9.86 6.94
C PHE A 124 23.96 9.46 7.44
N ARG A 125 25.03 10.16 6.99
CA ARG A 125 26.43 9.80 7.33
C ARG A 125 26.88 10.24 8.73
N PHE A 126 26.36 11.34 9.27
CA PHE A 126 26.79 11.82 10.60
C PHE A 126 26.18 11.00 11.75
N TYR A 127 24.99 10.44 11.56
CA TYR A 127 24.25 9.72 12.62
C TYR A 127 24.49 8.20 12.65
N HIS A 128 25.07 7.63 11.58
CA HIS A 128 25.54 6.22 11.60
C HIS A 128 26.57 5.98 12.73
N THR A 129 27.20 7.03 13.25
CA THR A 129 28.14 6.98 14.37
C THR A 129 27.43 7.01 15.74
N SER A 130 26.35 7.80 15.89
CA SER A 130 25.55 7.85 17.14
C SER A 130 24.67 6.61 17.33
N ILE A 131 24.14 6.05 16.25
CA ILE A 131 23.33 4.81 16.29
C ILE A 131 24.17 3.60 16.70
N LYS A 132 25.46 3.55 16.34
CA LYS A 132 26.36 2.52 16.84
C LYS A 132 26.51 2.58 18.37
N ILE A 133 26.51 3.78 18.96
CA ILE A 133 26.73 3.98 20.39
C ILE A 133 25.50 3.54 21.21
N ASP A 134 24.27 3.78 20.73
CA ASP A 134 23.05 3.26 21.38
C ASP A 134 22.78 1.77 21.09
N LEU A 135 23.11 1.27 19.89
CA LEU A 135 22.99 -0.17 19.59
C LEU A 135 23.98 -1.00 20.41
N LEU A 136 25.21 -0.50 20.64
CA LEU A 136 26.24 -1.19 21.45
C LEU A 136 25.83 -1.40 22.91
N HIS A 137 24.93 -0.57 23.45
CA HIS A 137 24.38 -0.77 24.79
C HIS A 137 23.25 -1.82 24.83
N THR A 138 22.62 -2.13 23.70
CA THR A 138 21.48 -3.05 23.61
C THR A 138 21.90 -4.47 23.19
N THR A 139 23.05 -4.63 22.52
CA THR A 139 23.65 -5.93 22.17
C THR A 139 24.50 -6.52 23.30
N LYS A 140 23.90 -6.78 24.46
CA LYS A 140 24.34 -7.93 25.26
C LYS A 140 23.39 -9.08 25.00
N GLY A 141 23.90 -10.07 24.28
CA GLY A 141 23.17 -11.23 23.80
C GLY A 141 22.54 -12.05 24.91
N HIS A 142 21.26 -11.79 25.17
CA HIS A 142 20.36 -12.81 25.66
C HIS A 142 19.52 -13.30 24.49
N LEU A 143 19.36 -14.63 24.42
CA LEU A 143 18.33 -15.32 23.66
C LEU A 143 16.96 -14.84 24.16
N LEU A 144 16.55 -13.66 23.69
CA LEU A 144 15.34 -13.02 24.14
C LEU A 144 14.21 -13.66 23.35
N HIS A 145 13.49 -14.58 23.99
CA HIS A 145 12.27 -15.13 23.44
C HIS A 145 11.27 -13.99 23.20
N ILE A 146 11.09 -13.59 21.94
CA ILE A 146 10.16 -12.52 21.57
C ILE A 146 8.74 -13.05 21.78
N PRO A 147 7.96 -12.50 22.74
CA PRO A 147 6.62 -13.00 23.01
C PRO A 147 5.63 -12.40 22.00
N TYR A 148 5.65 -12.90 20.76
CA TYR A 148 4.83 -12.38 19.64
C TYR A 148 3.34 -12.24 20.02
N GLY A 149 2.79 -13.20 20.75
CA GLY A 149 1.40 -13.17 21.21
C GLY A 149 1.10 -11.99 22.16
N ASN A 150 2.03 -11.65 23.05
CA ASN A 150 1.86 -10.53 23.98
C ASN A 150 1.99 -9.19 23.26
N VAL A 151 2.94 -9.07 22.33
CA VAL A 151 3.08 -7.89 21.47
C VAL A 151 1.80 -7.67 20.68
N LEU A 152 1.31 -8.70 20.00
CA LEU A 152 0.06 -8.61 19.24
C LEU A 152 -1.13 -8.24 20.13
N LYS A 153 -1.24 -8.83 21.32
CA LYS A 153 -2.30 -8.51 22.30
C LYS A 153 -2.23 -7.06 22.80
N GLN A 154 -1.05 -6.44 22.81
CA GLN A 154 -0.88 -5.05 23.20
C GLN A 154 -1.29 -4.08 22.09
N ILE A 155 -1.00 -4.42 20.83
CA ILE A 155 -1.19 -3.52 19.67
C ILE A 155 -2.35 -3.92 18.74
N TRP A 156 -3.18 -4.90 19.12
CA TRP A 156 -4.21 -5.48 18.26
C TRP A 156 -5.15 -4.44 17.66
N LEU A 157 -5.51 -3.41 18.42
CA LEU A 157 -6.41 -2.36 17.98
C LEU A 157 -5.77 -1.50 16.88
N GLN A 158 -4.48 -1.23 17.00
CA GLN A 158 -3.71 -0.49 16.00
C GLN A 158 -3.50 -1.33 14.73
N CYS A 159 -3.22 -2.62 14.87
CA CYS A 159 -3.17 -3.57 13.76
C CYS A 159 -4.51 -3.66 13.01
N LEU A 160 -5.63 -3.73 13.74
CA LEU A 160 -6.96 -3.70 13.14
C LEU A 160 -7.25 -2.35 12.45
N SER A 161 -6.85 -1.25 13.08
CA SER A 161 -7.02 0.10 12.52
C SER A 161 -6.27 0.26 11.21
N ILE A 162 -4.99 -0.14 11.16
CA ILE A 162 -4.19 -0.01 9.93
C ILE A 162 -4.70 -0.94 8.82
N TRP A 163 -5.14 -2.15 9.19
CA TRP A 163 -5.77 -3.07 8.25
C TRP A 163 -7.02 -2.46 7.61
N LEU A 164 -7.92 -1.90 8.42
CA LEU A 164 -9.13 -1.22 7.92
C LEU A 164 -8.80 0.04 7.11
N HIS A 165 -7.77 0.79 7.50
CA HIS A 165 -7.32 1.99 6.79
C HIS A 165 -6.89 1.64 5.36
N TYR A 166 -6.12 0.58 5.18
CA TYR A 166 -5.71 0.10 3.86
C TYR A 166 -6.85 -0.57 3.10
N LEU A 167 -7.69 -1.37 3.76
CA LEU A 167 -8.88 -1.98 3.15
C LEU A 167 -9.77 -0.91 2.52
N SER A 168 -10.22 0.08 3.32
CA SER A 168 -11.11 1.15 2.83
C SER A 168 -10.48 2.00 1.72
N THR A 169 -9.16 2.23 1.75
CA THR A 169 -8.47 3.03 0.74
C THR A 169 -8.32 2.25 -0.57
N VAL A 170 -7.85 1.00 -0.50
CA VAL A 170 -7.57 0.16 -1.68
C VAL A 170 -8.85 -0.34 -2.33
N THR A 171 -9.94 -0.48 -1.58
CA THR A 171 -11.27 -0.71 -2.15
C THR A 171 -11.65 0.36 -3.16
N LEU A 172 -11.25 1.62 -2.95
CA LEU A 172 -11.56 2.72 -3.85
C LEU A 172 -10.44 3.05 -4.85
N PHE A 173 -9.21 3.21 -4.37
CA PHE A 173 -8.07 3.63 -5.18
C PHE A 173 -7.07 2.49 -5.43
N PRO A 174 -6.66 2.24 -6.69
CA PRO A 174 -7.08 2.94 -7.90
C PRO A 174 -8.40 2.41 -8.49
N SER A 175 -8.79 1.17 -8.17
CA SER A 175 -9.74 0.35 -8.94
C SER A 175 -11.07 1.02 -9.30
N ILE A 176 -11.70 1.72 -8.35
CA ILE A 176 -12.99 2.38 -8.53
C ILE A 176 -12.80 3.81 -9.04
N LEU A 177 -11.85 4.55 -8.48
CA LEU A 177 -11.66 5.96 -8.83
C LEU A 177 -11.15 6.19 -10.26
N ILE A 178 -10.48 5.22 -10.88
CA ILE A 178 -10.09 5.30 -12.29
C ILE A 178 -11.26 5.15 -13.27
N GLN A 179 -12.44 4.73 -12.78
CA GLN A 179 -13.66 4.59 -13.59
C GLN A 179 -14.51 5.87 -13.59
N VAL A 180 -14.05 6.93 -12.91
CA VAL A 180 -14.76 8.22 -12.83
C VAL A 180 -14.71 8.94 -14.16
N GLN A 181 -15.83 9.54 -14.54
CA GLN A 181 -15.89 10.42 -15.69
C GLN A 181 -16.07 11.88 -15.34
N SER A 182 -15.30 12.72 -16.04
CA SER A 182 -15.44 14.18 -15.98
C SER A 182 -16.76 14.62 -16.62
N VAL A 183 -17.48 15.48 -15.92
CA VAL A 183 -18.78 16.02 -16.34
C VAL A 183 -18.62 17.40 -16.99
N THR A 184 -17.56 18.14 -16.63
CA THR A 184 -17.34 19.53 -17.05
C THR A 184 -16.79 19.56 -18.49
N PRO A 185 -17.45 20.28 -19.42
CA PRO A 185 -16.96 20.37 -20.78
C PRO A 185 -15.59 21.06 -20.82
N ASN A 186 -14.64 20.45 -21.55
CA ASN A 186 -13.26 20.94 -21.72
C ASN A 186 -12.40 21.05 -20.44
N PHE A 187 -12.69 20.30 -19.38
CA PHE A 187 -11.80 20.26 -18.20
C PHE A 187 -10.41 19.68 -18.55
N PHE A 188 -10.39 18.56 -19.28
CA PHE A 188 -9.23 18.03 -20.01
C PHE A 188 -9.66 17.56 -21.40
N HIS A 189 -8.71 17.45 -22.34
CA HIS A 189 -9.00 17.00 -23.70
C HIS A 189 -9.44 15.52 -23.77
N THR A 190 -9.02 14.71 -22.80
CA THR A 190 -9.39 13.28 -22.72
C THR A 190 -9.66 12.87 -21.28
N ASN A 191 -10.56 11.89 -21.11
CA ASN A 191 -10.89 11.33 -19.79
C ASN A 191 -9.66 10.66 -19.14
N LEU A 192 -8.78 10.05 -19.93
CA LEU A 192 -7.51 9.48 -19.44
C LEU A 192 -6.63 10.53 -18.75
N GLN A 193 -6.48 11.72 -19.35
CA GLN A 193 -5.73 12.82 -18.73
C GLN A 193 -6.39 13.32 -17.44
N PHE A 194 -7.73 13.32 -17.40
CA PHE A 194 -8.48 13.65 -16.19
C PHE A 194 -8.17 12.64 -15.07
N VAL A 195 -8.29 11.34 -15.33
CA VAL A 195 -8.02 10.31 -14.33
C VAL A 195 -6.56 10.35 -13.87
N ASP A 196 -5.61 10.46 -14.80
CA ASP A 196 -4.19 10.51 -14.46
C ASP A 196 -3.84 11.73 -13.60
N ALA A 197 -4.34 12.92 -13.96
CA ALA A 197 -4.04 14.15 -13.23
C ALA A 197 -4.86 14.29 -11.93
N VAL A 198 -6.18 14.13 -12.03
CA VAL A 198 -7.11 14.41 -10.93
C VAL A 198 -7.13 13.30 -9.90
N VAL A 199 -7.02 12.04 -10.33
CA VAL A 199 -7.10 10.87 -9.45
C VAL A 199 -5.70 10.41 -9.04
N LEU A 200 -4.87 10.00 -9.99
CA LEU A 200 -3.59 9.35 -9.69
C LEU A 200 -2.56 10.33 -9.12
N ILE A 201 -2.27 11.42 -9.83
CA ILE A 201 -1.23 12.40 -9.44
C ILE A 201 -1.62 13.12 -8.15
N ASN A 202 -2.84 13.64 -8.03
CA ASN A 202 -3.29 14.30 -6.80
C ASN A 202 -3.25 13.35 -5.60
N PHE A 203 -3.80 12.13 -5.73
CA PHE A 203 -3.75 11.18 -4.62
C PHE A 203 -2.30 10.90 -4.18
N ALA A 204 -1.40 10.65 -5.13
CA ALA A 204 0.00 10.38 -4.83
C ALA A 204 0.71 11.58 -4.17
N LEU A 205 0.53 12.78 -4.73
CA LEU A 205 1.13 14.02 -4.21
C LEU A 205 0.65 14.33 -2.80
N PHE A 206 -0.66 14.32 -2.57
CA PHE A 206 -1.21 14.67 -1.28
C PHE A 206 -1.00 13.58 -0.23
N ASN A 207 -0.93 12.30 -0.63
CA ASN A 207 -0.47 11.23 0.25
C ASN A 207 0.97 11.48 0.73
N LEU A 208 1.87 11.89 -0.17
CA LEU A 208 3.24 12.28 0.20
C LEU A 208 3.24 13.46 1.17
N LEU A 209 2.47 14.52 0.89
CA LEU A 209 2.36 15.68 1.78
C LEU A 209 1.79 15.33 3.15
N GLY A 210 0.78 14.44 3.20
CA GLY A 210 0.21 13.93 4.45
C GLY A 210 1.24 13.14 5.27
N ASN A 211 2.00 12.25 4.64
CA ASN A 211 3.10 11.52 5.28
C ASN A 211 4.16 12.49 5.84
N PHE A 212 4.54 13.51 5.05
CA PHE A 212 5.48 14.52 5.49
C PHE A 212 4.97 15.31 6.71
N LEU A 213 3.71 15.76 6.67
CA LEU A 213 3.14 16.54 7.76
C LEU A 213 3.00 15.71 9.04
N ALA A 214 2.63 14.44 8.95
CA ALA A 214 2.61 13.51 10.08
C ALA A 214 3.98 13.44 10.77
N GLY A 215 5.04 13.59 9.99
CA GLY A 215 6.40 13.71 10.48
C GLY A 215 6.69 14.97 11.31
N CYS A 216 6.12 16.09 10.92
CA CYS A 216 6.32 17.40 11.57
C CYS A 216 5.36 17.62 12.75
N VAL A 217 4.09 17.25 12.57
CA VAL A 217 2.99 17.51 13.50
C VAL A 217 2.42 16.18 13.98
N LYS A 218 2.65 15.89 15.26
CA LYS A 218 2.22 14.63 15.89
C LYS A 218 0.94 14.80 16.69
N LYS A 219 -0.14 15.12 16.00
CA LYS A 219 -1.49 15.23 16.58
C LYS A 219 -2.48 14.42 15.72
N PRO A 220 -3.48 13.72 16.27
CA PRO A 220 -3.86 13.64 17.69
C PRO A 220 -3.12 12.55 18.47
N TYR A 221 -3.30 12.52 19.79
CA TYR A 221 -2.66 11.55 20.68
C TYR A 221 -3.24 10.12 20.58
N SER A 222 -2.34 9.13 20.62
CA SER A 222 -2.48 7.67 20.54
C SER A 222 -3.90 7.09 20.37
N ARG A 223 -4.77 7.17 21.38
CA ARG A 223 -6.09 6.49 21.36
C ARG A 223 -7.06 7.05 20.31
N TRP A 224 -6.93 8.32 19.95
CA TRP A 224 -7.84 8.99 19.02
C TRP A 224 -7.55 8.67 17.55
N VAL A 225 -6.34 8.23 17.22
CA VAL A 225 -5.95 7.95 15.83
C VAL A 225 -6.73 6.75 15.29
N SER A 226 -6.84 5.67 16.05
CA SER A 226 -7.67 4.51 15.68
C SER A 226 -9.11 4.92 15.42
N PHE A 227 -9.70 5.72 16.32
CA PHE A 227 -11.07 6.21 16.16
C PHE A 227 -11.25 7.06 14.89
N LEU A 228 -10.33 7.98 14.60
CA LEU A 228 -10.37 8.79 13.37
C LEU A 228 -10.26 7.93 12.11
N VAL A 229 -9.51 6.83 12.16
CA VAL A 229 -9.37 5.89 11.03
C VAL A 229 -10.69 5.18 10.76
N PHE A 230 -11.42 4.74 11.79
CA PHE A 230 -12.75 4.15 11.62
C PHE A 230 -13.73 5.15 11.00
N ILE A 231 -13.76 6.38 11.53
CA ILE A 231 -14.62 7.44 10.98
C ILE A 231 -14.26 7.73 9.53
N ARG A 232 -12.96 7.88 9.22
CA ARG A 232 -12.49 8.09 7.84
C ARG A 232 -12.96 6.96 6.93
N ALA A 233 -12.80 5.70 7.34
CA ALA A 233 -13.18 4.56 6.52
C ALA A 233 -14.65 4.63 6.10
N ILE A 234 -15.54 4.96 7.04
CA ILE A 234 -16.98 5.11 6.77
C ILE A 234 -17.25 6.31 5.85
N ILE A 235 -16.72 7.49 6.20
CA ILE A 235 -16.94 8.72 5.44
C ILE A 235 -16.49 8.55 4.00
N VAL A 236 -15.29 8.01 3.79
CA VAL A 236 -14.71 7.85 2.46
C VAL A 236 -15.54 6.85 1.64
N LEU A 237 -15.87 5.67 2.17
CA LEU A 237 -16.65 4.67 1.43
C LEU A 237 -18.03 5.18 1.01
N ILE A 238 -18.71 5.93 1.89
CA ILE A 238 -20.02 6.53 1.61
C ILE A 238 -19.88 7.69 0.61
N THR A 239 -18.92 8.59 0.82
CA THR A 239 -18.77 9.79 -0.03
C THR A 239 -18.51 9.43 -1.48
N PHE A 240 -17.61 8.47 -1.72
CA PHE A 240 -17.28 8.06 -3.07
C PHE A 240 -18.39 7.23 -3.74
N LEU A 241 -19.40 6.74 -3.00
CA LEU A 241 -20.51 5.97 -3.59
C LEU A 241 -21.37 6.83 -4.51
N PHE A 242 -21.47 8.13 -4.19
CA PHE A 242 -22.31 9.09 -4.91
C PHE A 242 -21.55 9.87 -6.01
N VAL A 243 -20.33 9.45 -6.36
CA VAL A 243 -19.53 10.00 -7.47
C VAL A 243 -19.93 9.34 -8.78
N ASN A 244 -19.77 10.04 -9.90
CA ASN A 244 -20.05 9.56 -11.26
C ASN A 244 -19.03 8.48 -11.74
N PHE A 245 -19.41 7.19 -11.78
CA PHE A 245 -18.59 6.06 -12.27
C PHE A 245 -19.27 5.37 -13.46
N GLU A 246 -18.48 4.92 -14.44
CA GLU A 246 -18.91 4.18 -15.64
C GLU A 246 -18.62 2.66 -15.51
N PRO A 247 -19.41 1.76 -16.12
CA PRO A 247 -20.65 2.02 -16.86
C PRO A 247 -21.79 2.42 -15.92
N ASP A 248 -22.69 3.27 -16.41
CA ASP A 248 -23.82 3.84 -15.68
C ASP A 248 -24.94 2.80 -15.44
N SER A 249 -24.57 1.60 -14.98
CA SER A 249 -25.45 0.47 -14.67
C SER A 249 -26.24 0.69 -13.36
N ARG A 250 -26.25 1.91 -12.82
CA ARG A 250 -26.90 2.25 -11.56
C ARG A 250 -28.39 2.39 -11.78
N HIS A 251 -29.17 1.66 -11.01
CA HIS A 251 -30.62 1.72 -11.14
C HIS A 251 -31.25 2.69 -10.12
N ASN A 252 -30.72 2.83 -8.89
CA ASN A 252 -31.33 3.73 -7.90
C ASN A 252 -30.35 4.55 -7.00
N VAL A 253 -29.01 4.43 -7.10
CA VAL A 253 -28.10 5.35 -6.39
C VAL A 253 -27.97 6.69 -7.15
N PRO A 254 -28.40 7.83 -6.57
CA PRO A 254 -28.28 9.12 -7.22
C PRO A 254 -26.83 9.61 -7.28
N ILE A 255 -26.45 10.23 -8.40
CA ILE A 255 -25.18 10.95 -8.54
C ILE A 255 -25.31 12.33 -7.87
N LEU A 256 -24.77 12.48 -6.66
CA LEU A 256 -24.76 13.74 -5.92
C LEU A 256 -23.57 14.64 -6.30
N ILE A 257 -22.40 14.05 -6.57
CA ILE A 257 -21.19 14.81 -6.88
C ILE A 257 -21.04 14.87 -8.41
N ARG A 258 -21.52 15.97 -8.99
CA ARG A 258 -21.48 16.24 -10.44
C ARG A 258 -20.41 17.26 -10.85
N ASP A 259 -19.83 17.94 -9.88
CA ASP A 259 -18.81 18.96 -10.11
C ASP A 259 -17.40 18.34 -9.99
N ASP A 260 -16.62 18.47 -11.06
CA ASP A 260 -15.28 17.88 -11.14
C ASP A 260 -14.27 18.54 -10.18
N TYR A 261 -14.45 19.82 -9.83
CA TYR A 261 -13.61 20.51 -8.84
C TYR A 261 -13.92 20.02 -7.42
N VAL A 262 -15.18 19.72 -7.13
CA VAL A 262 -15.58 19.10 -5.86
C VAL A 262 -14.98 17.69 -5.76
N PHE A 263 -15.08 16.90 -6.82
CA PHE A 263 -14.44 15.58 -6.88
C PHE A 263 -12.91 15.66 -6.70
N MET A 264 -12.24 16.59 -7.40
CA MET A 264 -10.80 16.83 -7.23
C MET A 264 -10.45 17.15 -5.77
N SER A 265 -11.22 18.04 -5.14
CA SER A 265 -11.02 18.41 -3.73
C SER A 265 -11.18 17.21 -2.79
N LEU A 266 -12.13 16.31 -3.06
CA LEU A 266 -12.31 15.07 -2.31
C LEU A 266 -11.13 14.12 -2.46
N VAL A 267 -10.59 13.96 -3.67
CA VAL A 267 -9.38 13.13 -3.90
C VAL A 267 -8.17 13.70 -3.16
N ILE A 268 -8.01 15.03 -3.14
CA ILE A 268 -6.96 15.72 -2.40
C ILE A 268 -7.05 15.42 -0.90
N ILE A 269 -8.24 15.62 -0.30
CA ILE A 269 -8.49 15.34 1.12
C ILE A 269 -8.29 13.85 1.41
N PHE A 270 -8.73 12.98 0.52
CA PHE A 270 -8.61 11.53 0.66
C PHE A 270 -7.14 11.07 0.66
N GLY A 271 -6.32 11.55 -0.28
CA GLY A 271 -4.89 11.27 -0.34
C GLY A 271 -4.15 11.81 0.89
N PHE A 272 -4.41 13.08 1.24
CA PHE A 272 -3.78 13.72 2.39
C PHE A 272 -4.08 13.00 3.72
N THR A 273 -5.36 12.72 3.99
CA THR A 273 -5.77 11.99 5.20
C THR A 273 -5.25 10.56 5.22
N HIS A 274 -5.15 9.89 4.06
CA HIS A 274 -4.56 8.57 3.95
C HIS A 274 -3.10 8.57 4.42
N GLY A 275 -2.27 9.46 3.86
CA GLY A 275 -0.85 9.55 4.23
C GLY A 275 -0.64 9.96 5.68
N TYR A 276 -1.36 11.00 6.12
CA TYR A 276 -1.21 11.50 7.47
C TYR A 276 -1.53 10.43 8.54
N LEU A 277 -2.68 9.77 8.43
CA LEU A 277 -3.10 8.75 9.40
C LEU A 277 -2.26 7.47 9.30
N ASN A 278 -1.82 7.09 8.09
CA ASN A 278 -0.96 5.94 7.89
C ASN A 278 0.38 6.11 8.64
N SER A 279 1.05 7.24 8.43
CA SER A 279 2.31 7.55 9.11
C SER A 279 2.13 7.66 10.63
N MET A 280 1.02 8.26 11.09
CA MET A 280 0.69 8.33 12.51
C MET A 280 0.47 6.97 13.16
N LEU A 281 -0.34 6.10 12.54
CA LEU A 281 -0.58 4.75 13.06
C LEU A 281 0.73 3.97 13.19
N GLN A 282 1.56 3.96 12.15
CA GLN A 282 2.82 3.20 12.18
C GLN A 282 3.80 3.73 13.23
N MET A 283 3.95 5.05 13.33
CA MET A 283 4.88 5.68 14.27
C MET A 283 4.41 5.54 15.73
N LEU A 284 3.12 5.72 16.02
CA LEU A 284 2.60 5.64 17.38
C LEU A 284 2.57 4.20 17.90
N THR A 285 2.33 3.23 17.01
CA THR A 285 2.26 1.81 17.39
C THR A 285 3.64 1.25 17.70
N THR A 286 4.66 1.54 16.88
CA THR A 286 6.03 1.08 17.13
C THR A 286 6.61 1.64 18.44
N LYS A 287 6.11 2.78 18.90
CA LYS A 287 6.48 3.40 20.19
C LYS A 287 5.60 3.01 21.37
N SER A 288 4.52 2.27 21.12
CA SER A 288 3.64 1.79 22.18
C SER A 288 4.20 0.56 22.90
N VAL A 289 5.26 -0.03 22.35
CA VAL A 289 6.00 -1.18 22.88
C VAL A 289 7.41 -0.78 23.30
N GLU A 290 8.09 -1.67 24.01
CA GLU A 290 9.48 -1.46 24.42
C GLU A 290 10.42 -1.32 23.18
N PRO A 291 11.49 -0.51 23.25
CA PRO A 291 12.32 -0.18 22.09
C PRO A 291 12.90 -1.39 21.35
N TYR A 292 13.23 -2.48 22.08
CA TYR A 292 13.74 -3.70 21.46
C TYR A 292 12.66 -4.51 20.71
N LEU A 293 11.37 -4.27 20.98
CA LEU A 293 10.21 -4.88 20.29
C LEU A 293 9.69 -4.02 19.14
N SER A 294 10.18 -2.78 19.01
CA SER A 294 9.74 -1.79 18.01
C SER A 294 9.87 -2.33 16.58
N ALA A 295 10.99 -2.97 16.26
CA ALA A 295 11.22 -3.55 14.93
C ALA A 295 10.25 -4.69 14.60
N THR A 296 10.02 -5.59 15.55
CA THR A 296 9.04 -6.68 15.40
C THR A 296 7.64 -6.12 15.21
N THR A 297 7.29 -5.07 15.94
CA THR A 297 6.01 -4.38 15.83
C THR A 297 5.81 -3.75 14.45
N ALA A 298 6.85 -3.15 13.86
CA ALA A 298 6.78 -2.59 12.52
C ALA A 298 6.61 -3.67 11.44
N VAL A 299 7.30 -4.81 11.57
CA VAL A 299 7.11 -5.97 10.69
C VAL A 299 5.67 -6.51 10.81
N LEU A 300 5.14 -6.61 12.03
CA LEU A 300 3.77 -7.04 12.28
C LEU A 300 2.76 -6.07 11.66
N LEU A 301 2.96 -4.76 11.79
CA LEU A 301 2.13 -3.76 11.10
C LEU A 301 2.16 -3.96 9.58
N GLN A 302 3.35 -4.20 9.00
CA GLN A 302 3.48 -4.43 7.56
C GLN A 302 2.69 -5.65 7.08
N LEU A 303 2.61 -6.71 7.90
CA LEU A 303 1.74 -7.85 7.64
C LEU A 303 0.27 -7.44 7.52
N PHE A 304 -0.22 -6.64 8.47
CA PHE A 304 -1.61 -6.13 8.46
C PHE A 304 -1.86 -5.14 7.32
N ILE A 305 -0.86 -4.36 6.90
CA ILE A 305 -0.93 -3.50 5.71
C ILE A 305 -1.15 -4.35 4.45
N PHE A 306 -0.34 -5.39 4.22
CA PHE A 306 -0.50 -6.27 3.07
C PHE A 306 -1.84 -7.01 3.10
N ALA A 307 -2.29 -7.46 4.27
CA ALA A 307 -3.61 -8.06 4.43
C ALA A 307 -4.72 -7.05 4.08
N GLY A 308 -4.60 -5.79 4.54
CA GLY A 308 -5.55 -4.72 4.23
C GLY A 308 -5.61 -4.43 2.73
N CYS A 309 -4.47 -4.37 2.05
CA CYS A 309 -4.42 -4.22 0.59
C CYS A 309 -5.07 -5.40 -0.14
N PHE A 310 -4.76 -6.64 0.27
CA PHE A 310 -5.31 -7.85 -0.33
C PHE A 310 -6.85 -7.88 -0.23
N PHE A 311 -7.38 -7.69 0.98
CA PHE A 311 -8.84 -7.61 1.19
C PHE A 311 -9.45 -6.35 0.58
N GLY A 312 -8.70 -5.26 0.45
CA GLY A 312 -9.13 -4.04 -0.21
C GLY A 312 -9.44 -4.25 -1.69
N ILE A 313 -8.57 -4.97 -2.43
CA ILE A 313 -8.81 -5.30 -3.83
C ILE A 313 -10.05 -6.20 -3.98
N ILE A 314 -10.22 -7.19 -3.10
CA ILE A 314 -11.45 -8.01 -3.06
C ILE A 314 -12.66 -7.11 -2.78
N GLY A 315 -12.52 -6.18 -1.84
CA GLY A 315 -13.53 -5.19 -1.49
C GLY A 315 -13.92 -4.28 -2.65
N SER A 316 -13.02 -3.98 -3.60
CA SER A 316 -13.37 -3.22 -4.81
C SER A 316 -14.45 -3.91 -5.64
N PHE A 317 -14.42 -5.25 -5.75
CA PHE A 317 -15.46 -6.00 -6.46
C PHE A 317 -16.80 -5.92 -5.73
N VAL A 318 -16.79 -6.09 -4.41
CA VAL A 318 -17.99 -5.96 -3.57
C VAL A 318 -18.55 -4.54 -3.65
N TYR A 319 -17.69 -3.53 -3.63
CA TYR A 319 -18.08 -2.13 -3.72
C TYR A 319 -18.71 -1.81 -5.08
N HIS A 320 -18.10 -2.26 -6.17
CA HIS A 320 -18.66 -2.12 -7.51
C HIS A 320 -20.04 -2.81 -7.60
N PHE A 321 -20.16 -4.02 -7.06
CA PHE A 321 -21.43 -4.74 -7.00
C PHE A 321 -22.51 -3.96 -6.22
N ILE A 322 -22.19 -3.45 -5.03
CA ILE A 322 -23.09 -2.61 -4.23
C ILE A 322 -23.51 -1.35 -4.99
N ALA A 323 -22.56 -0.68 -5.65
CA ALA A 323 -22.83 0.53 -6.43
C ALA A 323 -23.75 0.28 -7.63
N THR A 324 -23.75 -0.94 -8.19
CA THR A 324 -24.64 -1.33 -9.30
C THR A 324 -26.00 -1.87 -8.86
N LEU A 325 -26.10 -2.47 -7.67
CA LEU A 325 -27.31 -3.15 -7.19
C LEU A 325 -28.33 -2.17 -6.58
N PHE A 326 -27.84 -1.06 -6.05
CA PHE A 326 -28.67 0.02 -5.54
C PHE A 326 -28.96 1.08 -6.59
#